data_AF-A0A2L1VGY4-F1
#
_entry.id   AF-A0A2L1VGY4-F1
#
_cell.length_a   1.000
_cell.length_b   1.000
_cell.length_c   1.000
_cell.angle_alpha   90.00
_cell.angle_beta   90.00
_cell.angle_gamma   90.00
#
_symmetry.space_group_name_H-M   'P 1'
#
loop_
_entity.id
_entity.type
_entity.pdbx_description
1 polymer ?
#
loop_
_entity_poly.entity_id
_entity_poly.type
_entity_poly.pdbx_seq_one_letter_code
_entity_poly.pdbx_strand_id
1 'polypeptide(L)'
;MINLKNLDRENWLLCAKLSLDDSQKDYVAPNVYSIAESKVEEHYCPRVIYFNEEVVGFLMYCVEIDPPDKTLFWLFRFMISKGNQAKG
;
A
#
# COMPACT_ATOMS: atom_id res chain seq x y z
N MET A 1 -1.41 -15.25 9.85
CA MET A 1 -1.96 -14.05 10.53
C MET A 1 -1.63 -12.82 9.71
N ILE A 2 -2.61 -11.94 9.48
CA ILE A 2 -2.40 -10.70 8.74
C ILE A 2 -1.84 -9.62 9.67
N ASN A 3 -0.81 -8.90 9.22
CA ASN A 3 -0.23 -7.78 9.95
C ASN A 3 0.03 -6.60 9.01
N LEU A 4 -0.22 -5.38 9.50
CA LEU A 4 0.14 -4.14 8.81
C LEU A 4 1.38 -3.55 9.47
N LYS A 5 2.45 -3.37 8.70
CA LYS A 5 3.69 -2.72 9.17
C LYS A 5 3.90 -1.41 8.43
N ASN A 6 4.65 -0.50 9.06
CA ASN A 6 5.11 0.71 8.39
C ASN A 6 6.03 0.34 7.23
N LEU A 7 5.99 1.12 6.15
CA LEU A 7 7.01 1.04 5.11
C LEU A 7 8.35 1.53 5.68
N ASP A 8 9.41 0.74 5.50
CA ASP A 8 10.74 1.04 6.00
C ASP A 8 11.84 0.55 5.03
N ARG A 9 13.10 0.66 5.45
CA ARG A 9 14.26 0.27 4.64
C ARG A 9 14.30 -1.24 4.36
N GLU A 10 13.75 -2.06 5.24
CA GLU A 10 13.81 -3.52 5.14
C GLU A 10 12.75 -4.06 4.18
N ASN A 11 11.59 -3.42 4.12
CA ASN A 11 10.43 -3.94 3.39
C ASN A 11 10.09 -3.21 2.09
N TRP A 12 10.57 -1.97 1.86
CA TRP A 12 10.13 -1.18 0.71
C TRP A 12 10.42 -1.85 -0.64
N LEU A 13 11.55 -2.54 -0.77
CA LEU A 13 11.95 -3.17 -2.02
C LEU A 13 11.06 -4.38 -2.35
N LEU A 14 10.63 -5.12 -1.33
CA LEU A 14 9.66 -6.21 -1.49
C LEU A 14 8.33 -5.65 -1.97
N CYS A 15 7.86 -4.54 -1.36
CA CYS A 15 6.64 -3.85 -1.78
C CYS A 15 6.72 -3.32 -3.21
N ALA A 16 7.84 -2.70 -3.60
CA ALA A 16 8.03 -2.15 -4.94
C ALA A 16 8.03 -3.25 -6.02
N LYS A 17 8.43 -4.47 -5.68
CA LYS A 17 8.48 -5.63 -6.58
C LYS A 17 7.18 -6.43 -6.65
N LEU A 18 6.20 -6.14 -5.80
CA LEU A 18 4.91 -6.84 -5.83
C LEU A 18 4.26 -6.64 -7.20
N SER A 19 4.04 -7.75 -7.90
CA SER A 19 3.37 -7.76 -9.20
C SER A 19 1.88 -8.00 -9.03
N LEU A 20 1.09 -7.12 -9.62
CA LEU A 20 -0.33 -7.36 -9.87
C LEU A 20 -0.51 -8.44 -10.93
N ASP A 21 -1.71 -9.03 -10.93
CA ASP A 21 -2.18 -9.77 -12.10
C ASP A 21 -2.17 -8.87 -13.33
N ASP A 22 -1.85 -9.43 -14.51
CA ASP A 22 -1.78 -8.67 -15.76
C ASP A 22 -3.10 -7.93 -16.06
N SER A 23 -4.23 -8.51 -15.67
CA SER A 23 -5.56 -7.88 -15.80
C SER A 23 -5.77 -6.66 -14.90
N GLN A 24 -4.92 -6.45 -13.89
CA GLN A 24 -5.06 -5.39 -12.88
C GLN A 24 -4.02 -4.29 -12.98
N LYS A 25 -3.00 -4.45 -13.85
CA LYS A 25 -1.85 -3.54 -13.94
C LYS A 25 -2.23 -2.09 -14.26
N ASP A 26 -3.32 -1.87 -14.98
CA ASP A 26 -3.74 -0.53 -15.41
C ASP A 26 -4.65 0.19 -14.39
N TYR A 27 -5.15 -0.52 -13.36
CA TYR A 27 -6.06 0.09 -12.38
C TYR A 27 -5.34 0.74 -11.19
N VAL A 28 -4.07 0.41 -10.97
CA VAL A 28 -3.32 0.90 -9.80
C VAL A 28 -1.93 1.34 -10.25
N ALA A 29 -1.52 2.55 -9.82
CA ALA A 29 -0.17 3.02 -10.03
C ALA A 29 0.86 2.03 -9.44
N PRO A 30 2.03 1.83 -10.07
CA PRO A 30 3.09 1.02 -9.50
C PRO A 30 3.40 1.41 -8.06
N ASN A 31 3.63 0.43 -7.18
CA ASN A 31 3.91 0.69 -5.76
C ASN A 31 5.11 1.64 -5.58
N VAL A 32 6.12 1.59 -6.46
CA VAL A 32 7.26 2.52 -6.42
C VAL A 32 6.83 3.99 -6.54
N TYR A 33 5.82 4.28 -7.36
CA TYR A 33 5.28 5.64 -7.49
C TYR A 33 4.57 6.05 -6.21
N SER A 34 3.72 5.18 -5.66
CA SER A 34 3.03 5.42 -4.39
C SER A 34 4.01 5.66 -3.22
N ILE A 35 5.10 4.90 -3.18
CA ILE A 35 6.17 5.07 -2.18
C ILE A 35 6.87 6.43 -2.35
N ALA A 36 7.18 6.83 -3.58
CA ALA A 36 7.81 8.12 -3.85
C ALA A 36 6.88 9.29 -3.50
N GLU A 37 5.62 9.21 -3.90
CA GLU A 37 4.56 10.18 -3.60
C GLU A 37 4.42 10.38 -2.08
N SER A 38 4.46 9.30 -1.29
CA SER A 38 4.41 9.38 0.18
C SER A 38 5.64 10.02 0.84
N LYS A 39 6.71 10.32 0.09
CA LYS A 39 7.87 11.07 0.59
C LYS A 39 7.78 12.56 0.28
N VAL A 40 6.86 12.94 -0.58
CA VAL A 40 6.52 14.33 -0.89
C VAL A 40 5.27 14.74 -0.11
N GLU A 41 4.25 13.89 -0.11
CA GLU A 41 3.01 14.07 0.64
C GLU A 41 3.12 13.47 2.05
N GLU A 42 3.61 14.25 3.02
CA GLU A 42 3.93 13.76 4.37
C GLU A 42 2.73 13.19 5.16
N HIS A 43 1.51 13.57 4.79
CA HIS A 43 0.27 13.08 5.39
C HIS A 43 -0.13 11.68 4.90
N TYR A 44 0.53 11.16 3.86
CA TYR A 44 0.30 9.82 3.35
C TYR A 44 0.94 8.76 4.25
N CYS A 45 0.14 7.74 4.56
CA CYS A 45 0.50 6.65 5.47
C CYS A 45 0.60 5.33 4.69
N PRO A 46 1.76 5.00 4.10
CA PRO A 46 1.97 3.71 3.47
C PRO A 46 2.05 2.60 4.54
N ARG A 47 1.48 1.44 4.23
CA ARG A 47 1.54 0.22 5.02
C ARG A 47 1.82 -0.99 4.14
N VAL A 48 2.64 -1.88 4.67
CA VAL A 48 2.97 -3.16 4.06
C VAL A 48 2.07 -4.23 4.68
N ILE A 49 1.43 -5.03 3.83
CA ILE A 49 0.54 -6.11 4.25
C ILE A 49 1.36 -7.39 4.30
N TYR A 50 1.44 -7.98 5.48
CA TYR A 50 2.11 -9.25 5.73
C TYR A 50 1.10 -10.36 5.96
N PHE A 51 1.38 -11.55 5.44
CA PHE A 51 0.78 -12.80 5.90
C PHE A 51 1.88 -13.65 6.55
N ASN A 52 1.81 -13.79 7.88
CA ASN A 52 2.91 -14.28 8.70
C ASN A 52 4.17 -13.39 8.49
N GLU A 53 5.22 -13.91 7.88
CA GLU A 53 6.47 -13.19 7.61
C GLU A 53 6.62 -12.77 6.13
N GLU A 54 5.67 -13.15 5.27
CA GLU A 54 5.70 -12.86 3.85
C GLU A 54 4.99 -11.53 3.54
N VAL A 55 5.63 -10.68 2.73
CA VAL A 55 5.00 -9.48 2.17
C VAL A 55 4.03 -9.90 1.07
N VAL A 56 2.74 -9.69 1.29
CA VAL A 56 1.68 -10.12 0.37
C VAL A 56 0.93 -8.96 -0.27
N GLY A 57 1.13 -7.73 0.18
CA GLY A 57 0.40 -6.58 -0.33
C GLY A 57 0.92 -5.22 0.15
N PHE A 58 0.25 -4.18 -0.30
CA PHE A 58 0.53 -2.79 0.02
C PHE A 58 -0.78 -2.01 0.11
N LEU A 59 -0.84 -1.07 1.06
CA LEU A 59 -1.91 -0.08 1.09
C LEU A 59 -1.35 1.29 1.46
N MET A 60 -2.07 2.34 1.09
CA MET A 60 -1.76 3.69 1.48
C MET A 60 -3.05 4.44 1.76
N TYR A 61 -3.06 5.11 2.91
CA TYR A 61 -4.19 5.90 3.36
C TYR A 61 -3.73 7.26 3.85
N CYS A 62 -4.64 8.22 3.97
CA CYS A 62 -4.38 9.52 4.57
C CYS A 62 -5.62 10.06 5.26
N VAL A 63 -5.44 11.10 6.07
CA VAL A 63 -6.54 11.91 6.61
C VAL A 63 -6.89 13.00 5.61
N GLU A 64 -8.15 13.45 5.60
CA GLU A 64 -8.53 14.62 4.80
C GLU A 64 -7.84 15.89 5.33
N ILE A 65 -7.21 16.64 4.42
CA ILE A 65 -6.47 17.85 4.74
C ILE A 65 -7.03 19.10 4.05
N ASP A 66 -7.94 18.96 3.09
CA ASP A 66 -8.53 20.10 2.38
C ASP A 66 -9.99 19.86 1.94
N PRO A 67 -10.99 20.38 2.69
CA PRO A 67 -10.85 21.05 3.97
C PRO A 67 -10.51 20.05 5.10
N PRO A 68 -9.68 20.40 6.11
CA PRO A 68 -9.23 19.43 7.11
C PRO A 68 -10.37 18.78 7.91
N ASP A 69 -10.44 17.45 7.89
CA ASP A 69 -11.35 16.64 8.72
C ASP A 69 -10.62 15.41 9.28
N LYS A 70 -10.33 15.43 10.57
CA LYS A 70 -9.58 14.35 11.26
C LYS A 70 -10.36 13.05 11.44
N THR A 71 -11.65 13.07 11.12
CA THR A 71 -12.52 11.88 11.19
C THR A 71 -12.65 11.18 9.83
N LEU A 72 -12.26 11.86 8.75
CA LEU A 72 -12.33 11.32 7.39
C LEU A 72 -10.95 10.78 6.96
N PHE A 73 -10.95 9.52 6.52
CA PHE A 73 -9.76 8.85 6.01
C PHE A 73 -9.99 8.33 4.59
N TRP A 74 -9.02 8.57 3.72
CA TRP A 74 -8.99 8.03 2.36
C TRP A 74 -8.12 6.79 2.31
N LEU A 75 -8.64 5.68 1.80
CA LEU A 75 -7.87 4.50 1.41
C LEU A 75 -7.84 4.41 -0.11
N PHE A 76 -6.77 4.93 -0.72
CA PHE A 76 -6.71 5.15 -2.17
C PHE A 76 -5.62 4.32 -2.88
N ARG A 77 -4.81 3.59 -2.12
CA ARG A 77 -4.01 2.47 -2.63
C ARG A 77 -4.35 1.24 -1.81
N PHE A 78 -4.74 0.17 -2.49
CA PHE A 78 -4.92 -1.14 -1.87
C PHE A 78 -4.60 -2.21 -2.91
N MET A 79 -3.62 -3.04 -2.61
CA MET A 79 -3.15 -4.08 -3.51
C MET A 79 -2.72 -5.32 -2.75
N ILE A 80 -3.18 -6.47 -3.23
CA ILE A 80 -2.74 -7.80 -2.81
C ILE A 80 -2.08 -8.47 -4.01
N SER A 81 -0.92 -9.07 -3.79
CA SER A 81 -0.17 -9.82 -4.80
C SER A 81 -1.02 -10.94 -5.40
N LYS A 82 -0.86 -11.17 -6.71
CA LYS A 82 -1.64 -12.14 -7.51
C LYS A 82 -1.81 -13.50 -6.82
N GLY A 83 -0.72 -14.08 -6.28
CA GLY A 83 -0.74 -15.40 -5.64
C GLY A 83 -1.43 -15.45 -4.28
N ASN A 84 -1.82 -14.31 -3.72
CA ASN A 84 -2.38 -14.18 -2.37
C ASN A 84 -3.79 -13.58 -2.34
N GLN A 85 -4.42 -13.35 -3.51
CA GLN A 85 -5.80 -12.89 -3.60
C GLN A 85 -6.81 -14.01 -3.28
N ALA A 86 -8.05 -13.62 -2.95
CA ALA A 86 -9.19 -14.50 -2.68
C ALA A 86 -8.99 -15.52 -1.52
N LYS A 87 -8.23 -15.13 -0.50
CA LYS A 87 -7.92 -15.95 0.69
C LYS A 87 -8.55 -15.41 1.99
N GLY A 88 -9.52 -14.51 1.89
CA GLY A 88 -10.08 -13.69 2.98
C GLY A 88 -9.54 -12.26 2.93
#